data_AF-A0A8F5IKJ6-F1
#
_entry.id   AF-A0A8F5IKJ6-F1
#
_cell.length_a   1.000
_cell.length_b   1.000
_cell.length_c   1.000
_cell.angle_alpha   90.00
_cell.angle_beta   90.00
_cell.angle_gamma   90.00
#
_symmetry.space_group_name_H-M   'P 1'
#
loop_
_entity.id
_entity.type
_entity.pdbx_description
1 polymer ?
#
loop_
_entity_poly.entity_id
_entity_poly.type
_entity_poly.pdbx_seq_one_letter_code
_entity_poly.pdbx_strand_id
1 'polypeptide(L)'
;MMRGGKIKHCEYYQCGKGRDLGFGSILNFTTKIGAGMGEQMLSREYFYLGTQLPLDRFLSFYYGHPGFHINNLFIQLSLQVFILVLANLNSLAHEAIMCSYNKDVPVTDVLYPFGCYNIAPAVDWIRRYTLSIFIVFFISFIPLVVQELIERGVWKAFQRFVRHFISMSPFFEVFVAQIYSSSVFTDLTVGGARYISTGRGFATSRIPFSILYSRFADSSIYMGARLMLIL
;
A
#
# COMPACT_ATOMS: atom_id res chain seq x y z
N MET A 1 27.66 37.30 44.33
CA MET A 1 26.93 37.93 43.20
C MET A 1 26.33 36.82 42.34
N MET A 2 25.24 36.19 42.78
CA MET A 2 24.49 35.24 41.94
C MET A 2 23.43 36.04 41.20
N ARG A 3 23.65 36.27 39.90
CA ARG A 3 22.69 36.98 39.03
C ARG A 3 21.38 36.21 39.08
N GLY A 4 20.34 36.79 39.68
CA GLY A 4 18.98 36.25 39.84
C GLY A 4 18.22 36.09 38.52
N GLY A 5 18.81 35.38 37.57
CA GLY A 5 18.19 35.02 36.31
C GLY A 5 17.07 34.01 36.54
N LYS A 6 15.83 34.40 36.24
CA LYS A 6 14.69 33.48 36.21
C LYS A 6 14.71 32.73 34.88
N ILE A 7 14.88 31.41 34.92
CA ILE A 7 14.72 30.55 33.75
C ILE A 7 13.22 30.30 33.56
N LYS A 8 12.66 30.71 32.43
CA LYS A 8 11.26 30.47 32.10
C LYS A 8 11.15 29.09 31.46
N HIS A 9 10.66 28.10 32.20
CA HIS A 9 10.29 26.80 31.66
C HIS A 9 8.96 26.95 30.91
N CYS A 10 8.99 26.89 29.58
CA CYS A 10 7.78 26.89 28.76
C CYS A 10 7.47 25.45 28.37
N GLU A 11 6.46 24.85 28.99
CA GLU A 11 5.88 23.60 28.51
C GLU A 11 4.97 23.91 27.32
N TYR A 12 5.27 23.29 26.18
CA TYR A 12 4.41 23.37 25.01
C TYR A 12 3.36 22.26 25.11
N TYR A 13 2.14 22.62 25.48
CA TYR A 13 1.01 21.70 25.37
C TYR A 13 0.54 21.68 23.92
N GLN A 14 0.77 20.58 23.21
CA GLN A 14 0.20 20.40 21.88
C GLN A 14 -1.31 20.14 22.03
N CYS A 15 -2.10 21.21 22.03
CA CYS A 15 -3.54 21.10 21.80
C CYS A 15 -3.77 20.71 20.33
N GLY A 16 -3.67 19.41 20.06
CA GLY A 16 -4.09 18.84 18.80
C GLY A 16 -5.56 19.14 18.60
N LYS A 17 -5.90 19.79 17.47
CA LYS A 17 -7.29 19.91 17.03
C LYS A 17 -7.74 18.50 16.61
N GLY A 18 -8.15 17.69 17.58
CA GLY A 18 -8.67 16.36 17.35
C GLY A 18 -9.80 16.46 16.34
N ARG A 19 -9.62 15.82 15.19
CA ARG A 19 -10.63 15.72 14.14
C ARG A 19 -11.09 14.28 14.16
N ASP A 20 -12.38 14.06 14.36
CA ASP A 20 -12.96 12.73 14.18
C ASP A 20 -12.85 12.37 12.70
N LEU A 21 -11.88 11.53 12.38
CA LEU A 21 -11.61 11.06 11.03
C LEU A 21 -12.39 9.76 10.82
N GLY A 22 -13.54 9.87 10.18
CA GLY A 22 -14.28 8.70 9.70
C GLY A 22 -13.65 8.12 8.43
N PHE A 23 -14.04 6.88 8.10
CA PHE A 23 -13.62 6.15 6.89
C PHE A 23 -13.64 7.03 5.63
N GLY A 24 -14.79 7.66 5.33
CA GLY A 24 -14.93 8.51 4.15
C GLY A 24 -14.05 9.77 4.16
N SER A 25 -13.82 10.38 5.32
CA SER A 25 -12.95 11.56 5.45
C SER A 25 -11.49 11.21 5.19
N ILE A 26 -11.03 10.06 5.68
CA ILE A 26 -9.66 9.57 5.43
C ILE A 26 -9.49 9.28 3.94
N LEU A 27 -10.44 8.58 3.32
CA LEU A 27 -10.32 8.22 1.91
C LEU A 27 -10.41 9.43 0.99
N ASN A 28 -11.29 10.38 1.28
CA ASN A 28 -11.34 11.64 0.53
C ASN A 28 -10.02 12.44 0.66
N PHE A 29 -9.39 12.38 1.84
CA PHE A 29 -8.07 12.98 2.03
C PHE A 29 -7.03 12.27 1.17
N THR A 30 -7.01 10.94 1.20
CA THR A 30 -6.14 10.11 0.35
C THR A 30 -6.32 10.42 -1.13
N THR A 31 -7.56 10.45 -1.64
CA THR A 31 -7.84 10.82 -3.04
C THR A 31 -7.33 12.21 -3.37
N LYS A 32 -7.48 13.16 -2.45
CA LYS A 32 -7.01 14.54 -2.65
C LYS A 32 -5.49 14.61 -2.77
N ILE A 33 -4.74 13.90 -1.91
CA ILE A 33 -3.27 13.91 -1.97
C ILE A 33 -2.79 13.14 -3.21
N GLY A 34 -3.43 12.02 -3.54
CA GLY A 34 -3.08 11.24 -4.74
C GLY A 34 -3.31 12.02 -6.04
N ALA A 35 -4.48 12.66 -6.20
CA ALA A 35 -4.74 13.50 -7.37
C ALA A 35 -3.84 14.75 -7.39
N GLY A 36 -3.64 15.42 -6.25
CA GLY A 36 -2.73 16.56 -6.18
C GLY A 36 -1.28 16.19 -6.56
N MET A 37 -0.86 14.97 -6.23
CA MET A 37 0.44 14.46 -6.66
C MET A 37 0.51 14.23 -8.18
N GLY A 38 -0.54 13.68 -8.79
CA GLY A 38 -0.60 13.45 -10.23
C GLY A 38 -0.33 14.73 -11.01
N GLU A 39 -1.08 15.79 -10.69
CA GLU A 39 -0.86 17.13 -11.27
C GLU A 39 0.55 17.68 -10.98
N GLN A 40 1.05 17.50 -9.75
CA GLN A 40 2.40 17.96 -9.40
C GLN A 40 3.47 17.24 -10.21
N MET A 41 3.35 15.92 -10.41
CA MET A 41 4.30 15.13 -11.20
C MET A 41 4.36 15.57 -12.66
N LEU A 42 3.28 16.11 -13.20
CA LEU A 42 3.20 16.68 -14.55
C LEU A 42 3.68 18.14 -14.61
N SER A 43 3.87 18.80 -13.47
CA SER A 43 4.26 20.21 -13.44
C SER A 43 5.71 20.43 -13.87
N ARG A 44 5.93 21.59 -14.50
CA ARG A 44 7.27 22.01 -14.94
C ARG A 44 8.24 22.19 -13.78
N GLU A 45 7.75 22.63 -12.62
CA GLU A 45 8.55 22.81 -11.41
C GLU A 45 9.10 21.47 -10.91
N TYR A 46 8.27 20.42 -10.97
CA TYR A 46 8.68 19.05 -10.68
C TYR A 46 9.79 18.56 -11.61
N PHE A 47 9.67 18.85 -12.90
CA PHE A 47 10.70 18.51 -13.87
C PHE A 47 12.04 19.21 -13.57
N TYR A 48 12.03 20.50 -13.23
CA TYR A 48 13.25 21.22 -12.86
C TYR A 48 13.86 20.69 -11.56
N LEU A 49 13.04 20.45 -10.53
CA LEU A 49 13.53 19.86 -9.27
C LEU A 49 14.14 18.46 -9.51
N GLY A 50 13.50 17.63 -10.34
CA GLY A 50 14.01 16.31 -10.68
C GLY A 50 15.33 16.31 -11.46
N THR A 51 15.59 17.35 -12.27
CA THR A 51 16.78 17.40 -13.14
C THR A 51 17.94 18.23 -12.56
N GLN A 52 17.67 19.16 -11.65
CA GLN A 52 18.67 20.10 -11.13
C GLN A 52 19.18 19.75 -9.73
N LEU A 53 18.50 18.88 -8.99
CA LEU A 53 18.94 18.50 -7.64
C LEU A 53 20.16 17.57 -7.70
N PRO A 54 21.17 17.77 -6.83
CA PRO A 54 22.23 16.78 -6.63
C PRO A 54 21.63 15.47 -6.10
N LEU A 55 22.33 14.36 -6.32
CA LEU A 55 21.80 13.00 -6.13
C LEU A 55 21.21 12.76 -4.72
N ASP A 56 21.86 13.25 -3.67
CA ASP A 56 21.42 13.12 -2.28
C ASP A 56 20.06 13.80 -2.02
N ARG A 57 19.87 15.00 -2.57
CA ARG A 57 18.62 15.75 -2.46
C ARG A 57 17.55 15.19 -3.39
N PHE A 58 17.94 14.73 -4.57
CA PHE A 58 17.05 14.08 -5.50
C PHE A 58 16.44 12.80 -4.89
N LEU A 59 17.25 11.95 -4.26
CA LEU A 59 16.76 10.73 -3.60
C LEU A 59 15.81 11.05 -2.44
N SER A 60 16.13 12.08 -1.65
CA SER A 60 15.26 12.54 -0.56
C SER A 60 13.92 13.09 -1.09
N PHE A 61 13.98 13.89 -2.16
CA PHE A 61 12.80 14.42 -2.85
C PHE A 61 11.95 13.30 -3.47
N TYR A 62 12.59 12.33 -4.13
CA TYR A 62 11.91 11.18 -4.70
C TYR A 62 11.19 10.38 -3.61
N TYR A 63 11.89 10.00 -2.55
CA TYR A 63 11.31 9.21 -1.46
C TYR A 63 10.13 9.90 -0.78
N GLY A 64 10.27 11.20 -0.44
CA GLY A 64 9.22 11.95 0.26
C GLY A 64 8.05 12.37 -0.62
N HIS A 65 8.15 12.20 -1.94
CA HIS A 65 7.20 12.81 -2.87
C HIS A 65 6.84 11.79 -3.98
N PRO A 66 7.21 11.92 -5.27
CA PRO A 66 6.63 11.07 -6.32
C PRO A 66 6.93 9.58 -6.12
N GLY A 67 8.08 9.23 -5.54
CA GLY A 67 8.50 7.85 -5.32
C GLY A 67 7.57 7.08 -4.39
N PHE A 68 7.11 7.69 -3.29
CA PHE A 68 6.13 7.05 -2.41
C PHE A 68 4.81 6.74 -3.14
N HIS A 69 4.35 7.66 -3.99
CA HIS A 69 3.07 7.52 -4.70
C HIS A 69 3.17 6.53 -5.87
N ILE A 70 4.25 6.58 -6.64
CA ILE A 70 4.54 5.62 -7.71
C ILE A 70 4.73 4.21 -7.14
N ASN A 71 5.37 4.07 -5.98
CA ASN A 71 5.52 2.76 -5.34
C ASN A 71 4.17 2.12 -5.03
N ASN A 72 3.22 2.87 -4.46
CA ASN A 72 1.86 2.39 -4.23
C ASN A 72 1.16 1.94 -5.53
N LEU A 73 1.36 2.67 -6.63
CA LEU A 73 0.87 2.29 -7.96
C LEU A 73 1.49 0.96 -8.42
N PHE A 74 2.81 0.80 -8.29
CA PHE A 74 3.51 -0.41 -8.70
C PHE A 74 3.17 -1.63 -7.86
N ILE A 75 2.91 -1.46 -6.56
CA ILE A 75 2.41 -2.52 -5.69
C ILE A 75 1.06 -3.02 -6.22
N GLN A 76 0.11 -2.13 -6.52
CA GLN A 76 -1.20 -2.53 -7.04
C GLN A 76 -1.10 -3.20 -8.42
N LEU A 77 -0.27 -2.66 -9.32
CA LEU A 77 -0.04 -3.26 -10.63
C LEU A 77 0.57 -4.67 -10.50
N SER A 78 1.57 -4.82 -9.64
CA SER A 78 2.27 -6.08 -9.41
C SER A 78 1.33 -7.15 -8.85
N LEU A 79 0.41 -6.79 -7.93
CA LEU A 79 -0.61 -7.71 -7.42
C LEU A 79 -1.58 -8.18 -8.52
N GLN A 80 -2.02 -7.27 -9.39
CA GLN A 80 -2.92 -7.62 -10.49
C GLN A 80 -2.24 -8.54 -11.52
N VAL A 81 -1.00 -8.24 -11.89
CA VAL A 81 -0.21 -9.08 -12.79
C VAL A 81 0.06 -10.43 -12.15
N PHE A 82 0.39 -10.47 -10.86
CA PHE A 82 0.63 -11.72 -10.13
C PHE A 82 -0.62 -12.62 -10.12
N ILE A 83 -1.81 -12.09 -9.85
CA ILE A 83 -3.07 -12.85 -9.88
C ILE A 83 -3.36 -13.37 -11.28
N LEU A 84 -3.16 -12.54 -12.32
CA LEU A 84 -3.35 -12.97 -13.70
C LEU A 84 -2.38 -14.10 -14.08
N VAL A 85 -1.10 -13.98 -13.72
CA VAL A 85 -0.10 -15.02 -13.96
C VAL A 85 -0.45 -16.30 -13.20
N LEU A 86 -0.92 -16.19 -11.95
CA LEU A 86 -1.39 -17.33 -11.17
C LEU A 86 -2.54 -18.07 -11.86
N ALA A 87 -3.55 -17.37 -12.36
CA ALA A 87 -4.68 -17.99 -13.05
C ALA A 87 -4.22 -18.73 -14.32
N ASN A 88 -3.34 -18.12 -15.12
CA ASN A 88 -2.78 -18.75 -16.32
C ASN A 88 -1.89 -19.96 -15.99
N LEU A 89 -1.05 -19.85 -14.95
CA LEU A 89 -0.22 -20.96 -14.48
C LEU A 89 -1.05 -22.11 -13.92
N ASN A 90 -2.17 -21.82 -13.24
CA ASN A 90 -3.08 -22.83 -12.74
C ASN A 90 -3.77 -23.57 -13.89
N SER A 91 -4.24 -22.83 -14.90
CA SER A 91 -4.78 -23.44 -16.13
C SER A 91 -3.74 -24.32 -16.84
N LEU A 92 -2.49 -23.85 -16.94
CA LEU A 92 -1.41 -24.62 -17.54
C LEU A 92 -1.08 -25.87 -16.71
N ALA A 93 -1.03 -25.76 -15.39
CA ALA A 93 -0.74 -26.88 -14.50
C ALA A 93 -1.85 -27.93 -14.49
N HIS A 94 -3.09 -27.55 -14.81
CA HIS A 94 -4.20 -28.50 -14.95
C HIS A 94 -4.06 -29.38 -16.20
N GLU A 95 -3.63 -28.80 -17.33
CA GLU A 95 -3.49 -29.50 -18.62
C GLU A 95 -2.13 -30.18 -18.79
N ALA A 96 -1.09 -29.68 -18.11
CA ALA A 96 0.27 -30.17 -18.25
C ALA A 96 0.56 -31.40 -17.38
N ILE A 97 1.30 -32.36 -17.95
CA ILE A 97 1.87 -33.47 -17.18
C ILE A 97 3.09 -32.95 -16.42
N MET A 98 3.05 -33.05 -15.09
CA MET A 98 4.13 -32.57 -14.21
C MET A 98 5.35 -33.50 -14.26
N CYS A 99 6.53 -32.93 -14.51
CA CYS A 99 7.78 -33.68 -14.43
C CYS A 99 8.19 -33.98 -12.97
N SER A 100 8.80 -35.15 -12.76
CA SER A 100 9.58 -35.41 -11.54
C SER A 100 10.92 -34.70 -11.64
N TYR A 101 10.98 -33.45 -11.18
CA TYR A 101 12.21 -32.65 -11.21
C TYR A 101 13.08 -32.94 -9.98
N ASN A 102 14.32 -33.39 -10.22
CA ASN A 102 15.37 -33.45 -9.21
C ASN A 102 16.37 -32.31 -9.46
N LYS A 103 16.72 -31.57 -8.41
CA LYS A 103 17.67 -30.43 -8.51
C LYS A 103 19.12 -30.88 -8.55
N ASP A 104 19.41 -32.09 -8.04
CA ASP A 104 20.77 -32.59 -7.86
C ASP A 104 21.31 -33.29 -9.12
N VAL A 105 20.48 -33.43 -10.16
CA VAL A 105 20.87 -33.97 -11.46
C VAL A 105 21.20 -32.84 -12.46
N PRO A 106 22.10 -33.08 -13.43
CA PRO A 106 22.44 -32.07 -14.44
C PRO A 106 21.23 -31.70 -15.29
N VAL A 107 21.20 -30.45 -15.77
CA VAL A 107 20.09 -29.88 -16.58
C VAL A 107 19.84 -30.64 -17.88
N THR A 108 20.83 -31.40 -18.37
CA THR A 108 20.76 -32.23 -19.58
C THR A 108 20.04 -33.56 -19.37
N ASP A 109 19.65 -33.90 -18.14
CA ASP A 109 18.95 -35.14 -17.85
C ASP A 109 17.57 -35.18 -18.52
N VAL A 110 17.14 -36.37 -18.92
CA VAL A 110 15.87 -36.56 -19.61
C VAL A 110 14.72 -36.36 -18.63
N LEU A 111 13.78 -35.48 -18.99
CA LEU A 111 12.60 -35.22 -18.18
C LEU A 111 11.67 -36.44 -18.21
N TYR A 112 11.30 -36.94 -17.03
CA TYR A 112 10.38 -38.07 -16.87
C TYR A 112 9.08 -37.61 -16.17
N PRO A 113 7.89 -38.01 -16.67
CA PRO A 113 7.63 -38.82 -17.88
C PRO A 113 7.87 -38.06 -19.19
N PHE A 114 8.07 -38.76 -20.31
CA PHE A 114 8.31 -38.11 -21.61
C PHE A 114 7.17 -37.17 -22.02
N GLY A 115 7.52 -35.96 -22.47
CA GLY A 115 6.55 -34.92 -22.82
C GLY A 115 6.01 -34.11 -21.63
N CYS A 116 6.57 -34.28 -20.43
CA CYS A 116 6.22 -33.47 -19.27
C CYS A 116 6.81 -32.05 -19.34
N TYR A 117 6.21 -31.12 -18.59
CA TYR A 117 6.71 -29.76 -18.41
C TYR A 117 7.21 -29.55 -16.97
N ASN A 118 8.40 -28.96 -16.84
CA ASN A 118 8.97 -28.67 -15.52
C ASN A 118 8.39 -27.37 -14.94
N ILE A 119 7.28 -27.49 -14.20
CA ILE A 119 6.58 -26.38 -13.54
C ILE A 119 7.09 -26.15 -12.10
N ALA A 120 7.99 -27.01 -11.59
CA ALA A 120 8.51 -26.91 -10.22
C ALA A 120 9.16 -25.54 -9.87
N PRO A 121 9.96 -24.90 -10.76
CA PRO A 121 10.49 -23.57 -10.51
C PRO A 121 9.40 -22.50 -10.37
N ALA A 122 8.33 -22.59 -11.16
CA ALA A 122 7.21 -21.65 -11.10
C ALA A 122 6.44 -21.79 -9.79
N VAL A 123 6.20 -23.02 -9.32
CA VAL A 123 5.59 -23.29 -8.01
C VAL A 123 6.45 -22.77 -6.87
N ASP A 124 7.78 -22.97 -6.94
CA ASP A 124 8.70 -22.45 -5.93
C ASP A 124 8.73 -20.90 -5.92
N TRP A 125 8.69 -20.27 -7.10
CA TRP A 125 8.57 -18.82 -7.22
C TRP A 125 7.27 -18.29 -6.60
N ILE A 126 6.11 -18.89 -6.91
CA ILE A 126 4.83 -18.54 -6.30
C ILE A 126 4.92 -18.64 -4.79
N ARG A 127 5.42 -19.77 -4.27
CA ARG A 127 5.58 -20.00 -2.82
C ARG A 127 6.44 -18.92 -2.17
N ARG A 128 7.59 -18.59 -2.75
CA ARG A 128 8.49 -17.54 -2.24
C ARG A 128 7.83 -16.16 -2.28
N TYR A 129 7.11 -15.85 -3.35
CA TYR A 129 6.41 -14.58 -3.50
C TYR A 129 5.30 -14.44 -2.44
N THR A 130 4.46 -15.47 -2.26
CA THR A 130 3.42 -15.49 -1.22
C THR A 130 4.02 -15.33 0.17
N LEU A 131 5.10 -16.05 0.50
CA LEU A 131 5.80 -15.89 1.78
C LEU A 131 6.37 -14.47 1.95
N SER A 132 6.93 -13.88 0.89
CA SER A 132 7.48 -12.53 0.93
C SER A 132 6.42 -11.47 1.26
N ILE A 133 5.19 -11.61 0.75
CA ILE A 133 4.07 -10.70 1.07
C ILE A 133 3.77 -10.74 2.57
N PHE A 134 3.68 -11.94 3.17
CA PHE A 134 3.44 -12.07 4.61
C PHE A 134 4.60 -11.49 5.43
N ILE A 135 5.85 -11.73 5.03
CA ILE A 135 7.02 -11.18 5.74
C ILE A 135 7.00 -9.65 5.71
N VAL A 136 6.84 -9.04 4.53
CA VAL A 136 6.77 -7.57 4.39
C VAL A 136 5.59 -6.98 5.16
N PHE A 137 4.45 -7.68 5.16
CA PHE A 137 3.30 -7.32 5.97
C PHE A 137 3.65 -7.23 7.46
N PHE A 138 4.30 -8.24 8.04
CA PHE A 138 4.71 -8.19 9.45
C PHE A 138 5.80 -7.15 9.73
N ILE A 139 6.73 -6.94 8.79
CA ILE A 139 7.76 -5.89 8.90
C ILE A 139 7.12 -4.50 9.05
N SER A 140 6.01 -4.23 8.34
CA SER A 140 5.31 -2.94 8.43
C SER A 140 4.81 -2.61 9.84
N PHE A 141 4.59 -3.62 10.70
CA PHE A 141 4.18 -3.43 12.09
C PHE A 141 5.35 -3.21 13.05
N ILE A 142 6.59 -3.51 12.65
CA ILE A 142 7.76 -3.39 13.53
C ILE A 142 7.90 -1.98 14.11
N PRO A 143 7.85 -0.88 13.31
CA PRO A 143 8.00 0.47 13.86
C PRO A 143 6.96 0.79 14.92
N LEU A 144 5.70 0.41 14.68
CA LEU A 144 4.60 0.62 15.61
C LEU A 144 4.78 -0.19 16.91
N VAL A 145 5.15 -1.47 16.78
CA VAL A 145 5.37 -2.34 17.95
C VAL A 145 6.55 -1.85 18.77
N VAL A 146 7.65 -1.46 18.13
CA VAL A 146 8.84 -0.92 18.79
C VAL A 146 8.51 0.40 19.50
N GLN A 147 7.77 1.30 18.86
CA GLN A 147 7.37 2.56 19.48
C GLN A 147 6.50 2.32 20.72
N GLU A 148 5.44 1.52 20.62
CA GLU A 148 4.55 1.24 21.76
C GLU A 148 5.27 0.45 22.86
N LEU A 149 6.23 -0.40 22.50
CA LEU A 149 7.06 -1.13 23.44
C LEU A 149 7.92 -0.17 24.29
N ILE A 150 8.55 0.81 23.64
CA ILE A 150 9.41 1.81 24.30
C ILE A 150 8.57 2.76 25.16
N GLU A 151 7.45 3.28 24.64
CA GLU A 151 6.67 4.32 25.32
C GLU A 151 5.76 3.76 26.43
N ARG A 152 5.20 2.56 26.25
CA ARG A 152 4.09 2.04 27.07
C ARG A 152 4.30 0.65 27.63
N GLY A 153 5.40 -0.02 27.26
CA GLY A 153 5.77 -1.34 27.74
C GLY A 153 5.09 -2.49 26.99
N VAL A 154 5.60 -3.71 27.24
CA VAL A 154 5.27 -4.95 26.50
C VAL A 154 3.76 -5.22 26.46
N TRP A 155 3.08 -5.12 27.59
CA TRP A 155 1.67 -5.50 27.69
C TRP A 155 0.76 -4.58 26.87
N LYS A 156 0.98 -3.26 26.93
CA LYS A 156 0.21 -2.30 26.14
C LYS A 156 0.52 -2.42 24.66
N ALA A 157 1.78 -2.66 24.29
CA ALA A 157 2.17 -2.90 22.91
C ALA A 157 1.46 -4.14 22.32
N PHE A 158 1.45 -5.27 23.04
CA PHE A 158 0.75 -6.48 22.62
C PHE A 158 -0.77 -6.24 22.48
N GLN A 159 -1.40 -5.63 23.48
CA GLN A 159 -2.83 -5.29 23.40
C GLN A 159 -3.16 -4.34 22.25
N ARG A 160 -2.25 -3.42 21.89
CA ARG A 160 -2.43 -2.52 20.75
C ARG A 160 -2.32 -3.28 19.43
N PHE A 161 -1.31 -4.13 19.29
CA PHE A 161 -1.13 -4.99 18.12
C PHE A 161 -2.35 -5.87 17.87
N VAL A 162 -2.84 -6.59 18.88
CA VAL A 162 -4.06 -7.43 18.75
C VAL A 162 -5.27 -6.60 18.35
N ARG A 163 -5.42 -5.38 18.89
CA ARG A 163 -6.52 -4.48 18.51
C ARG A 163 -6.48 -4.09 17.03
N HIS A 164 -5.31 -3.94 16.40
CA HIS A 164 -5.22 -3.67 14.96
C HIS A 164 -5.80 -4.79 14.09
N PHE A 165 -5.63 -6.06 14.50
CA PHE A 165 -6.21 -7.20 13.80
C PHE A 165 -7.71 -7.32 14.05
N ILE A 166 -8.15 -7.17 15.30
CA ILE A 166 -9.59 -7.21 15.65
C ILE A 166 -10.36 -6.10 14.93
N SER A 167 -9.75 -4.91 14.78
CA SER A 167 -10.36 -3.78 14.08
C SER A 167 -10.24 -3.87 12.55
N MET A 168 -9.72 -4.97 12.01
CA MET A 168 -9.52 -5.14 10.56
C MET A 168 -8.67 -4.03 9.91
N SER A 169 -7.73 -3.45 10.68
CA SER A 169 -6.84 -2.38 10.20
C SER A 169 -6.06 -2.76 8.92
N PRO A 170 -5.57 -4.01 8.75
CA PRO A 170 -4.94 -4.43 7.49
C PRO A 170 -5.84 -4.27 6.26
N PHE A 171 -7.11 -4.63 6.37
CA PHE A 171 -8.05 -4.52 5.25
C PHE A 171 -8.33 -3.06 4.90
N PHE A 172 -8.41 -2.20 5.92
CA PHE A 172 -8.53 -0.77 5.72
C PHE A 172 -7.32 -0.20 4.97
N GLU A 173 -6.10 -0.61 5.34
CA GLU A 173 -4.87 -0.14 4.70
C GLU A 173 -4.80 -0.54 3.22
N VAL A 174 -5.15 -1.79 2.89
CA VAL A 174 -5.24 -2.25 1.49
C VAL A 174 -6.25 -1.43 0.70
N PHE A 175 -7.39 -1.10 1.31
CA PHE A 175 -8.41 -0.25 0.69
C PHE A 175 -7.90 1.18 0.45
N VAL A 176 -7.21 1.77 1.43
CA VAL A 176 -6.59 3.09 1.30
C VAL A 176 -5.55 3.10 0.18
N ALA A 177 -4.67 2.08 0.12
CA ALA A 177 -3.66 1.96 -0.92
C ALA A 177 -4.28 1.84 -2.33
N GLN A 178 -5.39 1.12 -2.47
CA GLN A 178 -6.13 1.02 -3.74
C GLN A 178 -6.73 2.37 -4.17
N ILE A 179 -7.39 3.08 -3.25
CA ILE A 179 -7.91 4.43 -3.53
C ILE A 179 -6.77 5.38 -3.90
N TYR A 180 -5.64 5.26 -3.21
CA TYR A 180 -4.44 6.03 -3.51
C TYR A 180 -4.00 5.80 -4.96
N SER A 181 -3.74 4.53 -5.32
CA SER A 181 -3.29 4.12 -6.65
C SER A 181 -4.28 4.56 -7.73
N SER A 182 -5.58 4.35 -7.53
CA SER A 182 -6.62 4.76 -8.47
C SER A 182 -6.63 6.27 -8.67
N SER A 183 -6.53 7.07 -7.59
CA SER A 183 -6.55 8.53 -7.70
C SER A 183 -5.34 9.09 -8.45
N VAL A 184 -4.13 8.54 -8.21
CA VAL A 184 -2.92 8.95 -8.94
C VAL A 184 -3.02 8.54 -10.41
N PHE A 185 -3.46 7.32 -10.70
CA PHE A 185 -3.58 6.81 -12.07
C PHE A 185 -4.59 7.59 -12.91
N THR A 186 -5.79 7.82 -12.37
CA THR A 186 -6.84 8.56 -13.07
C THR A 186 -6.41 10.00 -13.33
N ASP A 187 -5.75 10.64 -12.37
CA ASP A 187 -5.27 12.01 -12.54
C ASP A 187 -4.12 12.11 -13.55
N LEU A 188 -3.16 11.17 -13.54
CA LEU A 188 -2.10 11.14 -14.56
C LEU A 188 -2.64 10.88 -15.99
N THR A 189 -3.76 10.17 -16.13
CA THR A 189 -4.30 9.78 -17.45
C THR A 189 -5.34 10.76 -17.99
N VAL A 190 -6.22 11.26 -17.14
CA VAL A 190 -7.36 12.11 -17.52
C VAL A 190 -7.21 13.53 -16.96
N GLY A 191 -6.38 13.72 -15.93
CA GLY A 191 -6.26 14.97 -15.18
C GLY A 191 -7.50 15.32 -14.38
N GLY A 192 -7.57 16.58 -13.97
CA GLY A 192 -8.80 17.15 -13.42
C GLY A 192 -8.88 17.06 -11.91
N ALA A 193 -7.74 17.16 -11.22
CA ALA A 193 -7.72 17.35 -9.78
C ALA A 193 -8.65 18.50 -9.38
N ARG A 194 -9.65 18.18 -8.56
CA ARG A 194 -10.60 19.15 -8.02
C ARG A 194 -10.45 19.23 -6.52
N TYR A 195 -10.84 20.36 -5.96
CA TYR A 195 -10.96 20.47 -4.52
C TYR A 195 -11.99 19.48 -3.99
N ILE A 196 -11.53 18.50 -3.21
CA ILE A 196 -12.38 17.58 -2.46
C ILE A 196 -12.44 18.07 -1.02
N SER A 197 -13.65 18.39 -0.54
CA SER A 197 -13.86 18.70 0.86
C SER A 197 -13.73 17.42 1.70
N THR A 198 -12.81 17.42 2.67
CA THR A 198 -12.61 16.28 3.59
C THR A 198 -13.55 16.32 4.80
N GLY A 199 -14.50 17.28 4.80
CA GLY A 199 -15.51 17.46 5.84
C GLY A 199 -14.95 17.93 7.18
N ARG A 200 -15.82 18.55 7.99
CA ARG A 200 -15.62 18.79 9.44
C ARG A 200 -16.80 18.27 10.27
N GLY A 201 -17.64 17.42 9.67
CA GLY A 201 -18.80 16.84 10.32
C GLY A 201 -18.41 15.70 11.27
N PHE A 202 -19.38 15.25 12.07
CA PHE A 202 -19.21 14.08 12.92
C PHE A 202 -19.02 12.81 12.10
N ALA A 203 -18.06 11.97 12.50
CA ALA A 203 -17.76 10.70 11.84
C ALA A 203 -18.94 9.69 11.87
N THR A 204 -19.90 9.90 12.76
CA THR A 204 -21.10 9.05 12.96
C THR A 204 -22.31 9.47 12.12
N SER A 205 -22.16 10.44 11.21
CA SER A 205 -23.26 10.84 10.32
C SER A 205 -23.61 9.75 9.31
N ARG A 206 -24.91 9.50 9.11
CA ARG A 206 -25.40 8.48 8.17
C ARG A 206 -25.30 9.01 6.74
N ILE A 207 -24.66 8.23 5.86
CA ILE A 207 -24.56 8.52 4.42
C ILE A 207 -25.36 7.45 3.66
N PRO A 208 -26.20 7.83 2.67
CA PRO A 208 -26.96 6.85 1.89
C PRO A 208 -26.02 5.95 1.08
N PHE A 209 -26.40 4.66 0.97
CA PHE A 209 -25.61 3.64 0.28
C PHE A 209 -25.32 3.99 -1.19
N SER A 210 -26.27 4.59 -1.90
CA SER A 210 -26.08 5.00 -3.31
C SER A 210 -24.91 5.96 -3.51
N ILE A 211 -24.65 6.85 -2.56
CA ILE A 211 -23.53 7.79 -2.61
C ILE A 211 -22.22 7.07 -2.29
N LEU A 212 -22.21 6.16 -1.31
CA LEU A 212 -21.03 5.38 -0.95
C LEU A 212 -20.64 4.43 -2.08
N TYR A 213 -21.61 3.69 -2.62
CA TYR A 213 -21.41 2.75 -3.70
C TYR A 213 -20.93 3.46 -4.96
N SER A 214 -21.61 4.51 -5.43
CA SER A 214 -21.18 5.22 -6.64
C SER A 214 -19.78 5.81 -6.54
N ARG A 215 -19.33 6.18 -5.33
CA ARG A 215 -17.97 6.69 -5.09
C ARG A 215 -16.89 5.61 -5.14
N PHE A 216 -17.16 4.44 -4.55
CA PHE A 216 -16.14 3.39 -4.38
C PHE A 216 -16.28 2.22 -5.35
N ALA A 217 -17.35 2.19 -6.15
CA ALA A 217 -17.62 1.13 -7.12
C ALA A 217 -16.47 0.97 -8.11
N ASP A 218 -16.16 2.03 -8.85
CA ASP A 218 -15.16 2.02 -9.91
C ASP A 218 -13.73 1.87 -9.38
N SER A 219 -13.40 2.63 -8.34
CA SER A 219 -12.04 2.68 -7.79
C SER A 219 -11.64 1.41 -7.03
N SER A 220 -12.58 0.71 -6.39
CA SER A 220 -12.26 -0.39 -5.45
C SER A 220 -13.11 -1.64 -5.65
N ILE A 221 -14.44 -1.52 -5.66
CA ILE A 221 -15.33 -2.68 -5.61
C ILE A 221 -15.26 -3.50 -6.89
N TYR A 222 -15.29 -2.87 -8.06
CA TYR A 222 -15.20 -3.56 -9.35
C TYR A 222 -13.83 -4.24 -9.53
N MET A 223 -12.76 -3.56 -9.12
CA MET A 223 -11.43 -4.17 -9.11
C MET A 223 -11.40 -5.42 -8.22
N GLY A 224 -11.88 -5.31 -6.97
CA GLY A 224 -11.92 -6.42 -6.02
C GLY A 224 -12.77 -7.58 -6.52
N ALA A 225 -13.96 -7.31 -7.07
CA ALA A 225 -14.84 -8.33 -7.65
C ALA A 225 -14.18 -9.03 -8.85
N ARG A 226 -13.51 -8.28 -9.73
CA ARG A 226 -12.77 -8.85 -10.85
C ARG A 226 -11.63 -9.76 -10.39
N LEU A 227 -10.86 -9.33 -9.40
CA LEU A 227 -9.77 -10.16 -8.85
C LEU A 227 -10.31 -11.42 -8.16
N MET A 228 -11.43 -11.33 -7.46
CA MET A 228 -12.10 -12.49 -6.85
C MET A 228 -12.59 -13.49 -7.89
N LEU A 229 -13.04 -13.04 -9.07
CA LEU A 229 -13.47 -13.93 -10.16
C LEU A 229 -12.31 -14.63 -10.87
N ILE A 230 -11.10 -14.04 -10.83
CA ILE A 230 -9.90 -14.62 -11.47
C ILE A 230 -9.25 -15.70 -10.58
N LEU A 231 -9.39 -15.57 -9.25
CA LEU A 231 -8.92 -16.53 -8.25
C LEU A 231 -9.84 -17.76 -8.18
#